data_AF-P55927-F1
#
_entry.id   AF-P55927-F1
#
_cell.length_a   1.000
_cell.length_b   1.000
_cell.length_c   1.000
_cell.angle_alpha   90.00
_cell.angle_beta   90.00
_cell.angle_gamma   90.00
#
_symmetry.space_group_name_H-M   'P 1'
#
loop_
_entity.id
_entity.type
_entity.pdbx_description
1 polymer ?
#
loop_
_entity_poly.entity_id
_entity_poly.type
_entity_poly.pdbx_seq_one_letter_code
_entity_poly.pdbx_strand_id
1 'polypeptide(L)' 'RGSVDYKDDDDKTISCTNPKQCYPHCKKETGYPNAKCMNRKCKCFGR' A
#
# COMPACT_ATOMS: atom_id res chain seq x y z
N ARG A 1 -14.48 -7.48 12.67
CA ARG A 1 -14.88 -6.06 12.47
C ARG A 1 -13.80 -5.21 13.12
N GLY A 2 -13.22 -4.24 12.37
CA GLY A 2 -12.16 -3.33 12.86
C GLY A 2 -10.77 -3.98 12.88
N SER A 3 -9.67 -3.34 12.52
CA SER A 3 -9.38 -1.94 12.16
C SER A 3 -8.24 -1.97 11.13
N VAL A 4 -8.27 -1.10 10.12
CA VAL A 4 -7.11 -0.85 9.26
C VAL A 4 -6.50 0.47 9.68
N ASP A 5 -5.60 0.39 10.65
CA ASP A 5 -4.70 1.47 11.03
C ASP A 5 -3.74 1.75 9.87
N TYR A 6 -4.08 2.73 9.01
CA TYR A 6 -3.07 3.40 8.20
C TYR A 6 -2.29 4.33 9.13
N LYS A 7 -1.31 3.76 9.84
CA LYS A 7 -0.32 4.55 10.57
C LYS A 7 0.86 4.84 9.63
N ASP A 8 0.91 6.11 9.28
CA ASP A 8 2.11 6.96 9.25
C ASP A 8 3.08 6.87 8.06
N ASP A 9 3.56 8.06 7.72
CA ASP A 9 3.89 8.60 6.41
C ASP A 9 5.41 8.70 6.16
N ASP A 10 6.30 8.16 7.00
CA ASP A 10 7.71 8.59 6.98
C ASP A 10 8.82 7.50 6.98
N ASP A 11 8.52 6.20 6.94
CA ASP A 11 9.57 5.16 6.78
C ASP A 11 9.11 3.93 5.95
N LYS A 12 8.99 4.17 4.63
CA LYS A 12 9.05 3.24 3.47
C LYS A 12 8.39 1.84 3.51
N THR A 13 7.54 1.45 4.46
CA THR A 13 6.90 0.13 4.42
C THR A 13 5.43 0.14 4.88
N ILE A 14 4.53 0.63 4.02
CA ILE A 14 3.08 0.59 4.28
C ILE A 14 2.67 -0.85 4.55
N SER A 15 2.12 -1.08 5.74
CA SER A 15 1.66 -2.41 6.10
C SER A 15 0.34 -2.75 5.41
N CYS A 16 0.18 -4.00 5.01
CA CYS A 16 -1.02 -4.45 4.30
C CYS A 16 -1.42 -5.85 4.71
N THR A 17 -2.72 -6.10 4.61
CA THR A 17 -3.33 -7.43 4.72
C THR A 17 -3.86 -7.91 3.37
N ASN A 18 -4.17 -6.96 2.50
CA ASN A 18 -4.62 -7.19 1.13
C ASN A 18 -4.04 -6.11 0.20
N PRO A 19 -3.88 -6.40 -1.10
CA PRO A 19 -3.28 -5.47 -2.06
C PRO A 19 -4.13 -4.21 -2.28
N LYS A 20 -5.46 -4.26 -2.09
CA LYS A 20 -6.34 -3.10 -2.28
C LYS A 20 -6.01 -1.96 -1.33
N GLN A 21 -5.48 -2.29 -0.15
CA GLN A 21 -5.00 -1.29 0.80
C GLN A 21 -3.86 -0.43 0.24
N CYS A 22 -3.08 -0.97 -0.69
CA CYS A 22 -1.94 -0.28 -1.26
C CYS A 22 -2.31 0.58 -2.47
N TYR A 23 -3.48 0.38 -3.08
CA TYR A 23 -3.89 1.06 -4.31
C TYR A 23 -3.94 2.60 -4.20
N PRO A 24 -4.52 3.23 -3.16
CA PRO A 24 -4.55 4.69 -3.08
C PRO A 24 -3.14 5.27 -2.99
N HIS A 25 -2.26 4.63 -2.21
CA HIS A 25 -0.87 5.05 -2.09
C HIS A 25 -0.11 4.85 -3.41
N CYS A 26 -0.17 3.65 -4.01
CA CYS A 26 0.53 3.38 -5.25
C CYS A 26 0.03 4.24 -6.41
N LYS A 27 -1.27 4.55 -6.46
CA LYS A 27 -1.82 5.49 -7.44
C LYS A 27 -1.27 6.91 -7.25
N LYS A 28 -1.07 7.35 -6.00
CA LYS A 28 -0.46 8.66 -5.70
C LYS A 28 1.01 8.69 -6.09
N GLU A 29 1.77 7.64 -5.79
CA GLU A 29 3.22 7.56 -6.02
C GLU A 29 3.59 7.27 -7.48
N THR A 30 2.92 6.30 -8.13
CA THR A 30 3.27 5.81 -9.48
C THR A 30 2.31 6.27 -10.57
N GLY A 31 1.19 6.89 -10.21
CA GLY A 31 0.08 7.18 -11.13
C GLY A 31 -0.81 5.97 -11.43
N TYR A 32 -0.42 4.76 -11.01
CA TYR A 32 -1.16 3.51 -11.28
C TYR A 32 -1.60 2.83 -9.98
N PRO A 33 -2.86 2.35 -9.88
CA PRO A 33 -3.34 1.59 -8.73
C PRO A 33 -2.80 0.14 -8.72
N ASN A 34 -1.59 -0.07 -9.20
CA ASN A 34 -0.96 -1.38 -9.31
C ASN A 34 -0.08 -1.63 -8.09
N ALA A 35 -0.56 -2.50 -7.21
CA ALA A 35 0.14 -2.85 -5.99
C ALA A 35 -0.01 -4.33 -5.65
N LYS A 36 1.01 -4.87 -4.97
CA LYS A 36 0.94 -6.17 -4.29
C LYS A 36 1.19 -5.99 -2.81
N CYS A 37 0.52 -6.81 -2.02
CA CYS A 37 0.84 -6.97 -0.61
C CYS A 37 1.74 -8.20 -0.45
N MET A 38 3.00 -8.00 -0.10
CA MET A 38 3.98 -9.07 0.11
C MET A 38 4.67 -8.88 1.46
N ASN A 39 4.74 -9.94 2.26
CA ASN A 39 5.30 -9.90 3.63
C ASN A 39 4.69 -8.78 4.49
N ARG A 40 3.36 -8.61 4.38
CA ARG A 40 2.62 -7.54 5.04
C ARG A 40 3.08 -6.13 4.64
N LYS A 41 3.76 -5.96 3.51
CA LYS A 41 4.24 -4.68 2.98
C LYS A 41 3.67 -4.41 1.59
N CYS A 42 3.25 -3.18 1.35
CA CYS A 42 2.83 -2.72 0.03
C CYS A 42 4.04 -2.59 -0.90
N LYS A 43 3.90 -3.15 -2.10
CA LYS A 43 4.83 -2.99 -3.20
C LYS A 43 4.08 -2.42 -4.39
N CYS A 44 4.41 -1.18 -4.76
CA CYS A 44 3.83 -0.48 -5.91
C CYS A 44 4.57 -0.85 -7.20
N PHE A 45 3.84 -0.90 -8.30
CA PHE A 45 4.38 -1.14 -9.64
C PHE A 45 3.89 -0.02 -10.56
N GLY A 46 4.81 0.87 -10.96
CA GLY A 46 4.59 1.79 -12.09
C GLY A 46 4.80 1.06 -13.42
N ARG A 47 4.31 1.65 -14.50
CA ARG A 47 4.64 1.24 -15.87
C ARG A 47 5.74 2.14 -16.42
#